data_AF-A0A519FV48-F1
#
_entry.id   AF-A0A519FV48-F1
#
_cell.length_a   1.000
_cell.length_b   1.000
_cell.length_c   1.000
_cell.angle_alpha   90.00
_cell.angle_beta   90.00
_cell.angle_gamma   90.00
#
_symmetry.space_group_name_H-M   'P 1'
#
loop_
_entity.id
_entity.type
_entity.pdbx_description
1 polymer ?
#
loop_
_entity_poly.entity_id
_entity_poly.type
_entity_poly.pdbx_seq_one_letter_code
_entity_poly.pdbx_strand_id
1 'polypeptide(L)'
;MAPHGRARWISVDPVSTPQPPVAPARPVSRSHHGDDVADPYEWLRAKDDPEVIAHLTSENDYTEARTAHLEALRTRIFDEIKGRTLETDLSVPSRRGSWWYYGRTIEGKQYGIHCRAPLSSPDDWTPPELTPDTPVPGEEVLLDGNVEAAGHEFFSLGSLEVSDDGRLLLYGVDVEGDERYTLRIRDLATGEDLGDEIENTSSGATFSPDGRFVVYTTVDDAWRPDTVWLHEVGTDAASDATLFHEPDERYWVGAGFTRSERYLMIEVGSSITSEEFLVPADDLRAEPRSIWPRREGVEYSATHAVVDGEDVLYVLHNDGALDFELVRVAAD
;
A
#
# COMPACT_ATOMS: atom_id res chain seq x y z
N MET A 1 38.68 -10.19 -76.82
CA MET A 1 38.12 -8.95 -76.24
C MET A 1 36.74 -9.26 -75.66
N ALA A 2 36.64 -9.31 -74.34
CA ALA A 2 35.39 -9.12 -73.58
C ALA A 2 35.84 -8.82 -72.14
N PRO A 3 35.51 -7.65 -71.55
CA PRO A 3 35.96 -7.30 -70.22
C PRO A 3 35.07 -7.97 -69.17
N HIS A 4 35.70 -8.61 -68.18
CA HIS A 4 34.99 -9.10 -66.99
C HIS A 4 34.53 -7.90 -66.15
N GLY A 5 33.21 -7.78 -65.98
CA GLY A 5 32.59 -6.76 -65.15
C GLY A 5 32.93 -6.97 -63.67
N ARG A 6 33.45 -5.93 -63.03
CA ARG A 6 33.61 -5.88 -61.57
C ARG A 6 32.22 -5.76 -60.94
N ALA A 7 31.89 -6.70 -60.05
CA ALA A 7 30.74 -6.58 -59.18
C ALA A 7 30.92 -5.34 -58.28
N ARG A 8 29.93 -4.43 -58.31
CA ARG A 8 29.82 -3.32 -57.37
C ARG A 8 29.31 -3.87 -56.05
N TRP A 9 30.12 -3.76 -55.00
CA TRP A 9 29.64 -3.91 -53.63
C TRP A 9 28.74 -2.71 -53.30
N ILE A 10 27.49 -2.97 -52.93
CA ILE A 10 26.60 -1.96 -52.37
C ILE A 10 27.14 -1.67 -50.97
N SER A 11 27.69 -0.47 -50.79
CA SER A 11 28.01 0.05 -49.46
C SER A 11 26.68 0.26 -48.75
N VAL A 12 26.39 -0.55 -47.74
CA VAL A 12 25.29 -0.28 -46.81
C VAL A 12 25.84 0.78 -45.88
N ASP A 13 25.25 1.99 -45.90
CA ASP A 13 25.64 3.05 -44.99
C ASP A 13 25.50 2.55 -43.54
N PRO A 14 26.49 2.79 -42.66
CA PRO A 14 26.39 2.39 -41.27
C PRO A 14 25.21 3.13 -40.65
N VAL A 15 24.24 2.37 -40.13
CA VAL A 15 23.13 2.92 -39.34
C VAL A 15 23.76 3.67 -38.16
N SER A 16 23.65 5.00 -38.16
CA SER A 16 24.17 5.85 -37.10
C SER A 16 23.55 5.41 -35.77
N THR A 17 24.39 4.91 -34.87
CA THR A 17 23.92 4.51 -33.53
C THR A 17 23.59 5.78 -32.75
N PRO A 18 22.37 5.92 -32.18
CA PRO A 18 22.03 7.08 -31.38
C PRO A 18 23.06 7.22 -30.24
N GLN A 19 23.43 8.46 -29.93
CA GLN A 19 24.36 8.77 -28.84
C GLN A 19 23.55 9.09 -27.57
N PRO A 20 24.02 8.68 -26.38
CA PRO A 20 23.34 9.03 -25.14
C PRO A 20 23.36 10.55 -24.95
N PRO A 21 22.30 11.13 -24.39
CA PRO A 21 22.33 12.55 -24.02
C PRO A 21 23.38 12.76 -22.92
N VAL A 22 23.99 13.94 -22.91
CA VAL A 22 25.03 14.29 -21.94
C VAL A 22 24.51 15.43 -21.08
N ALA A 23 24.27 15.15 -19.80
CA ALA A 23 23.89 16.16 -18.84
C ALA A 23 25.03 17.19 -18.63
N PRO A 24 24.75 18.50 -18.71
CA PRO A 24 25.74 19.51 -18.37
C PRO A 24 26.13 19.41 -16.88
N ALA A 25 27.43 19.43 -16.62
CA ALA A 25 27.96 19.50 -15.26
C ALA A 25 27.86 20.93 -14.71
N ARG A 26 27.22 21.08 -13.55
CA ARG A 26 27.03 22.32 -12.79
C ARG A 26 27.41 22.06 -11.33
N PRO A 27 28.70 22.09 -10.97
CA PRO A 27 29.15 21.75 -9.62
C PRO A 27 28.49 22.62 -8.55
N VAL A 28 27.70 21.98 -7.69
CA VAL A 28 27.20 22.54 -6.43
C VAL A 28 27.94 21.83 -5.30
N SER A 29 28.57 22.60 -4.41
CA SER A 29 29.30 22.04 -3.28
C SER A 29 28.36 21.88 -2.09
N ARG A 30 28.35 20.69 -1.49
CA ARG A 30 27.75 20.44 -0.18
C ARG A 30 28.86 20.14 0.83
N SER A 31 28.74 20.73 2.02
CA SER A 31 29.70 20.55 3.10
C SER A 31 29.05 19.74 4.23
N HIS A 32 29.67 18.65 4.64
CA HIS A 32 29.21 17.85 5.77
C HIS A 32 30.39 17.35 6.58
N HIS A 33 30.33 17.50 7.91
CA HIS A 33 31.42 17.13 8.83
C HIS A 33 32.81 17.72 8.48
N GLY A 34 32.86 18.85 7.76
CA GLY A 34 34.10 19.48 7.30
C GLY A 34 34.64 18.96 5.97
N ASP A 35 33.93 18.01 5.34
CA ASP A 35 34.24 17.51 4.00
C ASP A 35 33.35 18.21 2.95
N ASP A 36 33.98 18.75 1.91
CA ASP A 36 33.31 19.35 0.77
C ASP A 36 33.18 18.34 -0.37
N VAL A 37 31.95 18.09 -0.81
CA VAL A 37 31.64 17.22 -1.95
C VAL A 37 30.98 18.06 -3.03
N ALA A 38 31.60 18.13 -4.20
CA ALA A 38 31.01 18.75 -5.38
C ALA A 38 30.08 17.77 -6.09
N ASP A 39 28.80 18.10 -6.19
CA ASP A 39 27.83 17.38 -7.02
C ASP A 39 27.59 18.17 -8.32
N PRO A 40 28.11 17.70 -9.47
CA PRO A 40 27.89 18.35 -10.76
C PRO A 40 26.46 18.22 -11.29
N TYR A 41 25.59 17.44 -10.67
CA TYR A 41 24.27 17.10 -11.21
C TYR A 41 23.13 17.39 -10.23
N GLU A 42 23.38 18.07 -9.11
CA GLU A 42 22.37 18.46 -8.13
C GLU A 42 21.17 19.20 -8.74
N TRP A 43 21.39 19.96 -9.82
CA TRP A 43 20.34 20.66 -10.54
C TRP A 43 19.26 19.74 -11.13
N LEU A 44 19.56 18.44 -11.36
CA LEU A 44 18.58 17.45 -11.82
C LEU A 44 17.52 17.11 -10.77
N ARG A 45 17.69 17.52 -9.51
CA ARG A 45 16.69 17.34 -8.45
C ARG A 45 15.42 18.18 -8.66
N ALA A 46 15.52 19.28 -9.41
CA ALA A 46 14.41 20.20 -9.64
C ALA A 46 13.40 19.62 -10.65
N LYS A 47 12.44 18.83 -10.16
CA LYS A 47 11.49 18.04 -10.97
C LYS A 47 10.70 18.88 -12.01
N ASP A 48 10.34 20.11 -11.65
CA ASP A 48 9.55 21.01 -12.50
C ASP A 48 10.40 21.90 -13.44
N ASP A 49 11.73 21.81 -13.35
CA ASP A 49 12.62 22.62 -14.18
C ASP A 49 12.55 22.16 -15.65
N PRO A 50 12.27 23.06 -16.62
CA PRO A 50 12.16 22.69 -18.03
C PRO A 50 13.40 22.02 -18.62
N GLU A 51 14.59 22.33 -18.12
CA GLU A 51 15.83 21.70 -18.57
C GLU A 51 15.96 20.27 -18.06
N VAL A 52 15.51 19.99 -16.83
CA VAL A 52 15.46 18.64 -16.27
C VAL A 52 14.48 17.79 -17.08
N ILE A 53 13.26 18.30 -17.32
CA ILE A 53 12.24 17.61 -18.15
C ILE A 53 12.78 17.34 -19.56
N ALA A 54 13.45 18.31 -20.19
CA ALA A 54 14.05 18.14 -21.50
C ALA A 54 15.14 17.05 -21.51
N HIS A 55 15.96 17.00 -20.46
CA HIS A 55 16.97 15.96 -20.32
C HIS A 55 16.32 14.57 -20.15
N LEU A 56 15.32 14.44 -19.29
CA LEU A 56 14.58 13.17 -19.10
C LEU A 56 13.90 12.69 -20.40
N THR A 57 13.31 13.61 -21.16
CA THR A 57 12.73 13.28 -22.48
C THR A 57 13.81 12.80 -23.44
N SER A 58 14.99 13.42 -23.45
CA SER A 58 16.10 12.98 -24.29
C SER A 58 16.65 11.60 -23.90
N GLU A 59 16.63 11.25 -22.62
CA GLU A 59 16.99 9.92 -22.13
C GLU A 59 15.94 8.87 -22.52
N ASN A 60 14.65 9.22 -22.47
CA ASN A 60 13.56 8.37 -22.96
C ASN A 60 13.69 8.09 -24.47
N ASP A 61 13.93 9.14 -25.27
CA ASP A 61 14.13 9.02 -26.73
C ASP A 61 15.35 8.14 -27.07
N TYR A 62 16.45 8.33 -26.34
CA TYR A 62 17.63 7.50 -26.50
C TYR A 62 17.35 6.04 -26.16
N THR A 63 16.65 5.79 -25.05
CA THR A 63 16.27 4.45 -24.60
C THR A 63 15.39 3.76 -25.63
N GLU A 64 14.37 4.44 -26.16
CA GLU A 64 13.49 3.90 -27.19
C GLU A 64 14.30 3.54 -28.46
N ALA A 65 15.16 4.45 -28.94
CA ALA A 65 15.98 4.22 -30.11
C ALA A 65 16.99 3.05 -29.93
N ARG A 66 17.57 2.91 -28.74
CA ARG A 66 18.51 1.81 -28.44
C ARG A 66 17.81 0.47 -28.24
N THR A 67 16.57 0.48 -27.78
CA THR A 67 15.81 -0.75 -27.49
C THR A 67 14.85 -1.16 -28.60
N ALA A 68 14.64 -0.31 -29.63
CA ALA A 68 13.71 -0.58 -30.73
C ALA A 68 13.90 -1.95 -31.41
N HIS A 69 15.14 -2.42 -31.56
CA HIS A 69 15.44 -3.73 -32.14
C HIS A 69 14.94 -4.93 -31.30
N LEU A 70 14.63 -4.70 -30.03
CA LEU A 70 14.08 -5.70 -29.11
C LEU A 70 12.56 -5.77 -29.16
N GLU A 71 11.87 -4.96 -29.97
CA GLU A 71 10.41 -4.89 -29.99
C GLU A 71 9.76 -6.28 -30.13
N ALA A 72 10.20 -7.09 -31.09
CA ALA A 72 9.68 -8.44 -31.26
C ALA A 72 9.96 -9.39 -30.07
N LEU A 73 11.00 -9.13 -29.28
CA LEU A 73 11.25 -9.86 -28.03
C LEU A 73 10.35 -9.33 -26.91
N ARG A 74 10.22 -8.00 -26.78
CA ARG A 74 9.34 -7.35 -25.79
C ARG A 74 7.89 -7.81 -25.97
N THR A 75 7.35 -7.78 -27.19
CA THR A 75 6.00 -8.25 -27.50
C THR A 75 5.82 -9.71 -27.13
N ARG A 76 6.77 -10.60 -27.48
CA ARG A 76 6.66 -12.02 -27.11
C ARG A 76 6.65 -12.23 -25.60
N ILE A 77 7.51 -11.53 -24.86
CA ILE A 77 7.53 -11.63 -23.39
C ILE A 77 6.21 -11.12 -22.81
N PHE A 78 5.72 -9.98 -23.31
CA PHE A 78 4.43 -9.43 -22.91
C PHE A 78 3.29 -10.42 -23.16
N ASP A 79 3.19 -10.98 -24.37
CA ASP A 79 2.16 -11.96 -24.73
C ASP A 79 2.28 -13.25 -23.92
N GLU A 80 3.49 -13.71 -23.60
CA GLU A 80 3.73 -14.87 -22.76
C GLU A 80 3.29 -14.64 -21.30
N ILE A 81 3.56 -13.46 -20.73
CA ILE A 81 3.11 -13.08 -19.38
C ILE A 81 1.59 -12.95 -19.38
N LYS A 82 1.04 -12.19 -20.34
CA LYS A 82 -0.41 -12.00 -20.48
C LYS A 82 -1.13 -13.34 -20.65
N GLY A 83 -0.65 -14.20 -21.54
CA GLY A 83 -1.25 -15.52 -21.80
C GLY A 83 -1.14 -16.52 -20.64
N ARG A 84 -0.32 -16.24 -19.62
CA ARG A 84 -0.24 -17.00 -18.36
C ARG A 84 -0.96 -16.33 -17.19
N THR A 85 -1.49 -15.14 -17.42
CA THR A 85 -2.28 -14.40 -16.44
C THR A 85 -3.75 -14.72 -16.67
N LEU A 86 -4.44 -15.18 -15.63
CA LEU A 86 -5.88 -15.36 -15.69
C LEU A 86 -6.53 -13.98 -15.48
N GLU A 87 -6.92 -13.32 -16.58
CA GLU A 87 -7.41 -11.93 -16.51
C GLU A 87 -8.78 -11.81 -15.83
N THR A 88 -9.63 -12.83 -15.96
CA THR A 88 -10.88 -12.94 -15.20
C THR A 88 -10.69 -13.98 -14.10
N ASP A 89 -10.47 -13.50 -12.88
CA ASP A 89 -10.16 -14.35 -11.74
C ASP A 89 -11.02 -13.98 -10.52
N LEU A 90 -11.15 -14.93 -9.60
CA LEU A 90 -11.87 -14.81 -8.34
C LEU A 90 -10.92 -15.21 -7.21
N SER A 91 -10.79 -14.35 -6.21
CA SER A 91 -10.01 -14.71 -5.02
C SER A 91 -10.71 -15.83 -4.24
N VAL A 92 -9.96 -16.50 -3.36
CA VAL A 92 -10.55 -17.45 -2.43
C VAL A 92 -11.51 -16.70 -1.48
N PRO A 93 -12.77 -17.13 -1.32
CA PRO A 93 -13.69 -16.52 -0.36
C PRO A 93 -13.20 -16.65 1.06
N SER A 94 -13.29 -15.55 1.82
CA SER A 94 -13.06 -15.53 3.26
C SER A 94 -14.36 -15.25 3.99
N ARG A 95 -14.65 -16.00 5.05
CA ARG A 95 -15.84 -15.77 5.87
C ARG A 95 -15.55 -14.71 6.92
N ARG A 96 -16.41 -13.72 7.05
CA ARG A 96 -16.42 -12.79 8.19
C ARG A 96 -17.85 -12.39 8.54
N GLY A 97 -18.23 -12.54 9.80
CA GLY A 97 -19.61 -12.34 10.25
C GLY A 97 -20.61 -13.19 9.45
N SER A 98 -21.60 -12.51 8.87
CA SER A 98 -22.70 -13.10 8.09
C SER A 98 -22.43 -13.18 6.57
N TRP A 99 -21.17 -13.01 6.14
CA TRP A 99 -20.82 -12.84 4.73
C TRP A 99 -19.58 -13.65 4.32
N TRP A 100 -19.54 -14.03 3.05
CA TRP A 100 -18.35 -14.41 2.31
C TRP A 100 -17.81 -13.18 1.57
N TYR A 101 -16.54 -12.85 1.73
CA TYR A 101 -15.85 -11.74 1.05
C TYR A 101 -14.84 -12.28 0.05
N TYR A 102 -14.78 -11.66 -1.13
CA TYR A 102 -13.87 -12.03 -2.21
C TYR A 102 -13.63 -10.85 -3.15
N GLY A 103 -12.51 -10.90 -3.88
CA GLY A 103 -12.20 -10.00 -4.98
C GLY A 103 -12.44 -10.69 -6.32
N ARG A 104 -12.73 -9.90 -7.36
CA ARG A 104 -12.76 -10.38 -8.74
C ARG A 104 -12.10 -9.40 -9.70
N THR A 105 -11.49 -9.93 -10.75
CA THR A 105 -11.01 -9.16 -11.90
C THR A 105 -11.83 -9.53 -13.13
N ILE A 106 -11.87 -8.62 -14.11
CA ILE A 106 -12.56 -8.85 -15.39
C ILE A 106 -11.53 -8.61 -16.50
N GLU A 107 -11.51 -9.48 -17.50
CA GLU A 107 -10.68 -9.29 -18.69
C GLU A 107 -10.84 -7.88 -19.29
N GLY A 108 -9.71 -7.23 -19.58
CA GLY A 108 -9.67 -5.88 -20.13
C GLY A 108 -9.97 -4.74 -19.13
N LYS A 109 -10.25 -5.06 -17.86
CA LYS A 109 -10.33 -4.08 -16.76
C LYS A 109 -8.99 -3.98 -16.03
N GLN A 110 -8.73 -2.84 -15.40
CA GLN A 110 -7.42 -2.54 -14.81
C GLN A 110 -7.39 -2.82 -13.30
N TYR A 111 -8.55 -2.75 -12.64
CA TYR A 111 -8.64 -2.82 -11.18
C TYR A 111 -9.57 -3.93 -10.72
N GLY A 112 -9.31 -4.42 -9.50
CA GLY A 112 -10.15 -5.40 -8.83
C GLY A 112 -11.50 -4.82 -8.39
N ILE A 113 -12.45 -5.72 -8.19
CA ILE A 113 -13.79 -5.45 -7.67
C ILE A 113 -13.92 -6.23 -6.36
N HIS A 114 -14.23 -5.52 -5.29
CA HIS A 114 -14.43 -6.10 -3.96
C HIS A 114 -15.91 -6.43 -3.78
N CYS A 115 -16.20 -7.69 -3.48
CA CYS A 115 -17.54 -8.22 -3.39
C CYS A 115 -17.76 -8.93 -2.06
N ARG A 116 -19.04 -9.11 -1.72
CA ARG A 116 -19.48 -10.07 -0.71
C ARG A 116 -20.72 -10.84 -1.16
N ALA A 117 -20.94 -12.01 -0.58
CA ALA A 117 -22.15 -12.79 -0.75
C ALA A 117 -22.66 -13.29 0.61
N PRO A 118 -23.98 -13.41 0.82
CA PRO A 118 -24.53 -13.82 2.10
C PRO A 118 -24.20 -15.29 2.39
N LEU A 119 -24.07 -15.63 3.68
CA LEU A 119 -24.06 -17.03 4.08
C LEU A 119 -25.40 -17.71 3.75
N SER A 120 -25.36 -18.97 3.36
CA SER A 120 -26.60 -19.76 3.19
C SER A 120 -27.27 -20.08 4.53
N SER A 121 -26.48 -20.18 5.61
CA SER A 121 -26.93 -20.33 6.99
C SER A 121 -25.82 -19.89 7.97
N PRO A 122 -26.13 -19.61 9.24
CA PRO A 122 -25.10 -19.26 10.24
C PRO A 122 -24.01 -20.32 10.45
N ASP A 123 -24.31 -21.59 10.17
CA ASP A 123 -23.37 -22.71 10.29
C ASP A 123 -22.66 -23.04 8.96
N ASP A 124 -22.82 -22.19 7.95
CA ASP A 124 -22.18 -22.37 6.64
C ASP A 124 -20.68 -22.03 6.71
N TRP A 125 -19.86 -23.08 6.74
CA TRP A 125 -18.40 -22.99 6.67
C TRP A 125 -17.85 -23.45 5.31
N THR A 126 -18.73 -23.71 4.34
CA THR A 126 -18.32 -24.13 3.00
C THR A 126 -18.29 -22.89 2.10
N PRO A 127 -17.11 -22.44 1.65
CA PRO A 127 -17.05 -21.27 0.76
C PRO A 127 -17.83 -21.53 -0.53
N PRO A 128 -18.49 -20.50 -1.09
CA PRO A 128 -19.20 -20.65 -2.35
C PRO A 128 -18.23 -21.05 -3.47
N GLU A 129 -18.69 -21.90 -4.38
CA GLU A 129 -17.93 -22.21 -5.59
C GLU A 129 -17.96 -21.00 -6.52
N LEU A 130 -16.82 -20.31 -6.60
CA LEU A 130 -16.63 -19.14 -7.44
C LEU A 130 -16.09 -19.57 -8.81
N THR A 131 -16.84 -19.26 -9.87
CA THR A 131 -16.36 -19.41 -11.25
C THR A 131 -16.67 -18.15 -12.04
N PRO A 132 -15.76 -17.69 -12.92
CA PRO A 132 -15.95 -16.46 -13.71
C PRO A 132 -17.29 -16.36 -14.45
N ASP A 133 -17.79 -17.48 -14.96
CA ASP A 133 -18.99 -17.52 -15.81
C ASP A 133 -20.31 -17.69 -15.04
N THR A 134 -20.26 -17.91 -13.71
CA THR A 134 -21.44 -18.19 -12.90
C THR A 134 -21.72 -17.03 -11.95
N PRO A 135 -22.89 -16.36 -12.04
CA PRO A 135 -23.27 -15.34 -11.08
C PRO A 135 -23.35 -15.91 -9.66
N VAL A 136 -22.78 -15.19 -8.70
CA VAL A 136 -22.88 -15.55 -7.27
C VAL A 136 -24.23 -15.07 -6.74
N PRO A 137 -25.09 -15.98 -6.23
CA PRO A 137 -26.41 -15.59 -5.73
C PRO A 137 -26.32 -14.60 -4.57
N GLY A 138 -26.98 -13.44 -4.71
CA GLY A 138 -26.98 -12.41 -3.67
C GLY A 138 -25.67 -11.66 -3.53
N GLU A 139 -24.77 -11.70 -4.54
CA GLU A 139 -23.56 -10.86 -4.55
C GLU A 139 -23.90 -9.37 -4.40
N GLU A 140 -23.13 -8.71 -3.54
CA GLU A 140 -23.06 -7.27 -3.39
C GLU A 140 -21.65 -6.80 -3.76
N VAL A 141 -21.56 -5.80 -4.64
CA VAL A 141 -20.30 -5.11 -4.95
C VAL A 141 -20.10 -4.02 -3.90
N LEU A 142 -19.01 -4.12 -3.15
CA LEU A 142 -18.61 -3.16 -2.12
C LEU A 142 -17.89 -1.97 -2.73
N LEU A 143 -16.92 -2.25 -3.61
CA LEU A 143 -16.11 -1.25 -4.28
C LEU A 143 -15.63 -1.78 -5.64
N ASP A 144 -15.88 -1.06 -6.72
CA ASP A 144 -15.33 -1.35 -8.05
C ASP A 144 -14.22 -0.34 -8.35
N GLY A 145 -12.96 -0.77 -8.26
CA GLY A 145 -11.82 0.11 -8.52
C GLY A 145 -11.81 0.69 -9.94
N ASN A 146 -12.50 0.07 -10.90
CA ASN A 146 -12.59 0.61 -12.26
C ASN A 146 -13.55 1.79 -12.37
N VAL A 147 -14.56 1.83 -11.49
CA VAL A 147 -15.48 2.96 -11.37
C VAL A 147 -14.78 4.09 -10.62
N GLU A 148 -14.13 3.77 -9.51
CA GLU A 148 -13.42 4.77 -8.68
C GLU A 148 -12.23 5.39 -9.43
N ALA A 149 -11.54 4.62 -10.28
CA ALA A 149 -10.44 5.13 -11.10
C ALA A 149 -10.89 5.94 -12.34
N ALA A 150 -12.19 5.95 -12.66
CA ALA A 150 -12.66 6.52 -13.92
C ALA A 150 -12.42 8.04 -13.97
N GLY A 151 -11.62 8.49 -14.95
CA GLY A 151 -11.29 9.90 -15.12
C GLY A 151 -9.99 10.35 -14.45
N HIS A 152 -9.30 9.44 -13.75
CA HIS A 152 -7.99 9.67 -13.16
C HIS A 152 -6.88 9.01 -13.99
N GLU A 153 -5.70 9.64 -14.06
CA GLU A 153 -4.51 9.06 -14.72
C GLU A 153 -3.84 7.98 -13.86
N PHE A 154 -4.05 8.04 -12.55
CA PHE A 154 -3.57 7.08 -11.57
C PHE A 154 -4.69 6.73 -10.58
N PHE A 155 -4.67 5.52 -10.03
CA PHE A 155 -5.54 5.11 -8.95
C PHE A 155 -4.88 4.01 -8.12
N SER A 156 -4.91 4.18 -6.80
CA SER A 156 -4.45 3.22 -5.82
C SER A 156 -5.41 3.18 -4.64
N LEU A 157 -5.67 1.97 -4.12
CA LEU A 157 -6.51 1.72 -2.97
C LEU A 157 -5.62 1.38 -1.77
N GLY A 158 -5.54 2.27 -0.78
CA GLY A 158 -4.66 2.13 0.39
C GLY A 158 -5.34 1.56 1.63
N SER A 159 -6.65 1.70 1.73
CA SER A 159 -7.45 1.16 2.84
C SER A 159 -8.75 0.58 2.29
N LEU A 160 -9.18 -0.56 2.83
CA LEU A 160 -10.46 -1.17 2.51
C LEU A 160 -10.90 -2.07 3.67
N GLU A 161 -11.91 -1.66 4.41
CA GLU A 161 -12.44 -2.44 5.51
C GLU A 161 -13.95 -2.28 5.64
N VAL A 162 -14.66 -3.38 5.82
CA VAL A 162 -16.08 -3.36 6.22
C VAL A 162 -16.18 -3.44 7.75
N SER A 163 -17.04 -2.65 8.37
CA SER A 163 -17.32 -2.72 9.81
C SER A 163 -17.81 -4.11 10.22
N ASP A 164 -17.63 -4.50 11.49
CA ASP A 164 -17.98 -5.85 11.95
C ASP A 164 -19.49 -6.17 11.86
N ASP A 165 -20.33 -5.14 11.98
CA ASP A 165 -21.77 -5.25 11.75
C ASP A 165 -22.16 -5.38 10.26
N GLY A 166 -21.19 -5.22 9.35
CA GLY A 166 -21.37 -5.31 7.91
C GLY A 166 -22.07 -4.10 7.28
N ARG A 167 -22.24 -2.99 8.01
CA ARG A 167 -23.02 -1.84 7.56
C ARG A 167 -22.21 -0.80 6.79
N LEU A 168 -20.98 -0.55 7.21
CA LEU A 168 -20.14 0.51 6.68
C LEU A 168 -18.94 -0.06 5.94
N LEU A 169 -18.49 0.65 4.90
CA LEU A 169 -17.24 0.40 4.20
C LEU A 169 -16.33 1.62 4.36
N LEU A 170 -15.19 1.44 5.01
CA LEU A 170 -14.06 2.37 4.99
C LEU A 170 -13.21 2.06 3.76
N TYR A 171 -12.87 3.08 2.99
CA TYR A 171 -11.94 2.94 1.88
C TYR A 171 -11.08 4.20 1.71
N GLY A 172 -9.84 4.02 1.27
CA GLY A 172 -8.86 5.09 1.09
C GLY A 172 -8.27 5.07 -0.30
N VAL A 173 -8.35 6.18 -1.04
CA VAL A 173 -7.90 6.26 -2.43
C VAL A 173 -6.83 7.32 -2.64
N ASP A 174 -5.85 7.00 -3.48
CA ASP A 174 -4.83 7.90 -4.01
C ASP A 174 -5.01 7.96 -5.54
N VAL A 175 -5.14 9.17 -6.09
CA VAL A 175 -5.30 9.43 -7.53
C VAL A 175 -4.15 10.21 -8.15
N GLU A 176 -3.11 10.53 -7.36
CA GLU A 176 -1.94 11.31 -7.75
C GLU A 176 -0.65 10.47 -7.77
N GLY A 177 -0.61 9.37 -7.03
CA GLY A 177 0.53 8.46 -6.93
C GLY A 177 1.61 8.93 -5.96
N ASP A 178 1.24 9.78 -5.00
CA ASP A 178 2.13 10.30 -3.96
C ASP A 178 2.03 9.52 -2.64
N GLU A 179 1.26 8.43 -2.64
CA GLU A 179 0.97 7.54 -1.51
C GLU A 179 0.25 8.25 -0.36
N ARG A 180 -0.49 9.32 -0.67
CA ARG A 180 -1.43 9.97 0.25
C ARG A 180 -2.85 9.63 -0.13
N TYR A 181 -3.58 9.09 0.84
CA TYR A 181 -4.93 8.60 0.63
C TYR A 181 -5.96 9.55 1.23
N THR A 182 -7.06 9.71 0.51
CA THR A 182 -8.30 10.28 1.07
C THR A 182 -9.20 9.16 1.53
N LEU A 183 -9.42 9.05 2.85
CA LEU A 183 -10.37 8.11 3.43
C LEU A 183 -11.80 8.62 3.28
N ARG A 184 -12.70 7.70 2.96
CA ARG A 184 -14.16 7.90 2.91
C ARG A 184 -14.86 6.71 3.54
N ILE A 185 -16.10 6.95 3.97
CA ILE A 185 -16.96 5.91 4.55
C ILE A 185 -18.25 5.81 3.74
N ARG A 186 -18.60 4.61 3.31
CA ARG A 186 -19.82 4.31 2.56
C ARG A 186 -20.80 3.53 3.40
N ASP A 187 -22.07 3.92 3.39
CA ASP A 187 -23.16 3.10 3.92
C ASP A 187 -23.50 2.02 2.87
N LEU A 188 -23.31 0.76 3.22
CA LEU A 188 -23.51 -0.36 2.30
C LEU A 188 -24.99 -0.68 2.05
N ALA A 189 -25.91 -0.18 2.88
CA ALA A 189 -27.34 -0.37 2.67
C ALA A 189 -27.88 0.61 1.62
N THR A 190 -27.36 1.84 1.57
CA THR A 190 -27.76 2.84 0.56
C THR A 190 -26.84 2.84 -0.66
N GLY A 191 -25.58 2.44 -0.49
CA GLY A 191 -24.52 2.61 -1.48
C GLY A 191 -24.00 4.05 -1.59
N GLU A 192 -24.37 4.92 -0.65
CA GLU A 192 -23.97 6.33 -0.64
C GLU A 192 -22.83 6.56 0.35
N ASP A 193 -21.89 7.43 -0.03
CA ASP A 193 -20.83 7.87 0.87
C ASP A 193 -21.42 8.81 1.94
N LEU A 194 -20.95 8.64 3.17
CA LEU A 194 -21.22 9.56 4.28
C LEU A 194 -20.45 10.88 4.08
N GLY A 195 -20.65 11.83 4.98
CA GLY A 195 -19.95 13.13 4.93
C GLY A 195 -18.47 13.07 5.34
N ASP A 196 -18.01 11.89 5.74
CA ASP A 196 -16.66 11.62 6.23
C ASP A 196 -15.64 11.66 5.08
N GLU A 197 -14.72 12.62 5.16
CA GLU A 197 -13.58 12.74 4.25
C GLU A 197 -12.33 13.14 5.03
N ILE A 198 -11.30 12.28 5.01
CA ILE A 198 -10.05 12.47 5.74
C ILE A 198 -8.90 12.43 4.75
N GLU A 199 -8.30 13.59 4.48
CA GLU A 199 -7.21 13.74 3.51
C GLU A 199 -5.83 13.49 4.12
N ASN A 200 -4.82 13.30 3.27
CA ASN A 200 -3.40 13.19 3.66
C ASN A 200 -3.10 12.07 4.65
N THR A 201 -3.83 10.96 4.54
CA THR A 201 -3.59 9.76 5.34
C THR A 201 -2.58 8.83 4.68
N SER A 202 -1.89 8.03 5.48
CA SER A 202 -1.19 6.84 5.00
C SER A 202 -2.20 5.72 4.74
N SER A 203 -1.74 4.65 4.07
CA SER A 203 -2.51 3.41 3.93
C SER A 203 -2.74 2.71 5.28
N GLY A 204 -3.71 1.79 5.34
CA GLY A 204 -3.93 0.91 6.48
C GLY A 204 -4.85 1.44 7.58
N ALA A 205 -5.79 2.33 7.26
CA ALA A 205 -6.83 2.75 8.19
C ALA A 205 -7.81 1.61 8.52
N THR A 206 -8.30 1.57 9.76
CA THR A 206 -9.15 0.47 10.26
C THR A 206 -10.29 0.95 11.14
N PHE A 207 -11.44 0.26 11.14
CA PHE A 207 -12.53 0.52 12.07
C PHE A 207 -12.19 0.01 13.49
N SER A 208 -12.72 0.71 14.50
CA SER A 208 -12.87 0.11 15.82
C SER A 208 -13.87 -1.06 15.78
N PRO A 209 -13.75 -2.05 16.67
CA PRO A 209 -14.66 -3.22 16.68
C PRO A 209 -16.14 -2.87 16.82
N ASP A 210 -16.46 -1.74 17.48
CA ASP A 210 -17.83 -1.23 17.59
C ASP A 210 -18.30 -0.42 16.36
N GLY A 211 -17.42 -0.23 15.37
CA GLY A 211 -17.66 0.53 14.14
C GLY A 211 -17.87 2.03 14.35
N ARG A 212 -17.60 2.55 15.55
CA ARG A 212 -17.85 3.96 15.91
C ARG A 212 -16.68 4.88 15.54
N PHE A 213 -15.48 4.33 15.47
CA PHE A 213 -14.28 5.08 15.19
C PHE A 213 -13.50 4.49 14.02
N VAL A 214 -12.71 5.32 13.36
CA VAL A 214 -11.65 4.92 12.44
C VAL A 214 -10.31 5.30 13.06
N VAL A 215 -9.37 4.36 13.09
CA VAL A 215 -7.97 4.60 13.43
C VAL A 215 -7.17 4.67 12.15
N TYR A 216 -6.38 5.71 11.98
CA TYR A 216 -5.56 5.93 10.79
C TYR A 216 -4.22 6.57 11.15
N THR A 217 -3.31 6.63 10.19
CA THR A 217 -2.02 7.31 10.34
C THR A 217 -1.85 8.42 9.32
N THR A 218 -1.07 9.45 9.65
CA THR A 218 -0.58 10.48 8.72
C THR A 218 0.92 10.38 8.56
N VAL A 219 1.46 10.97 7.49
CA VAL A 219 2.90 11.01 7.22
C VAL A 219 3.51 12.38 7.49
N ASP A 220 4.78 12.41 7.88
CA ASP A 220 5.57 13.62 8.04
C ASP A 220 6.14 14.14 6.69
N ASP A 221 6.93 15.21 6.74
CA ASP A 221 7.59 15.83 5.57
C ASP A 221 8.57 14.88 4.85
N ALA A 222 8.96 13.76 5.48
CA ALA A 222 9.81 12.73 4.92
C ALA A 222 9.02 11.51 4.42
N TRP A 223 7.69 11.60 4.33
CA TRP A 223 6.79 10.51 3.91
C TRP A 223 6.81 9.31 4.88
N ARG A 224 7.17 9.55 6.15
CA ARG A 224 7.15 8.53 7.19
C ARG A 224 5.84 8.63 7.98
N PRO A 225 5.04 7.55 8.10
CA PRO A 225 3.95 7.47 9.05
C PRO A 225 4.47 7.67 10.48
N ASP A 226 4.01 8.73 11.14
CA ASP A 226 4.55 9.16 12.44
C ASP A 226 3.48 9.38 13.51
N THR A 227 2.21 9.50 13.12
CA THR A 227 1.12 9.92 14.00
C THR A 227 -0.09 9.03 13.79
N VAL A 228 -0.65 8.52 14.89
CA VAL A 228 -1.91 7.76 14.92
C VAL A 228 -3.05 8.67 15.35
N TRP A 229 -4.13 8.64 14.60
CA TRP A 229 -5.32 9.46 14.79
C TRP A 229 -6.56 8.62 15.03
N LEU A 230 -7.53 9.20 15.73
CA LEU A 230 -8.85 8.65 15.98
C LEU A 230 -9.92 9.58 15.41
N HIS A 231 -10.62 9.08 14.41
CA HIS A 231 -11.78 9.71 13.81
C HIS A 231 -13.07 9.11 14.36
N GLU A 232 -14.06 9.94 14.69
CA GLU A 232 -15.40 9.48 15.06
C GLU A 232 -16.33 9.55 13.83
N VAL A 233 -16.94 8.42 13.47
CA VAL A 233 -17.74 8.33 12.23
C VAL A 233 -18.92 9.31 12.26
N GLY A 234 -19.07 10.07 11.18
CA GLY A 234 -20.06 11.10 10.96
C GLY A 234 -19.67 12.48 11.50
N THR A 235 -18.42 12.65 11.96
CA THR A 235 -17.90 13.94 12.45
C THR A 235 -16.94 14.60 11.47
N ASP A 236 -16.59 15.86 11.70
CA ASP A 236 -15.61 16.58 10.90
C ASP A 236 -14.19 16.09 11.26
N ALA A 237 -13.38 15.73 10.27
CA ALA A 237 -12.00 15.27 10.46
C ALA A 237 -11.12 16.29 11.22
N ALA A 238 -11.46 17.58 11.18
CA ALA A 238 -10.78 18.60 11.97
C ALA A 238 -10.97 18.44 13.50
N SER A 239 -11.89 17.56 13.93
CA SER A 239 -12.14 17.23 15.33
C SER A 239 -11.47 15.94 15.80
N ASP A 240 -10.73 15.28 14.91
CA ASP A 240 -10.02 14.03 15.21
C ASP A 240 -9.00 14.20 16.32
N ALA A 241 -8.85 13.15 17.13
CA ALA A 241 -7.93 13.14 18.26
C ALA A 241 -6.64 12.40 17.91
N THR A 242 -5.48 12.97 18.24
CA THR A 242 -4.21 12.24 18.18
C THR A 242 -4.16 11.20 19.31
N LEU A 243 -3.92 9.94 18.96
CA LEU A 243 -3.71 8.86 19.93
C LEU A 243 -2.23 8.70 20.30
N PHE A 244 -1.34 8.88 19.31
CA PHE A 244 0.10 8.67 19.47
C PHE A 244 0.88 9.44 18.42
N HIS A 245 2.09 9.89 18.77
CA HIS A 245 3.03 10.52 17.85
C HIS A 245 4.47 10.09 18.17
N GLU A 246 5.22 9.71 17.14
CA GLU A 246 6.63 9.31 17.23
C GLU A 246 7.57 10.42 16.70
N PRO A 247 8.22 11.18 17.60
CA PRO A 247 9.08 12.28 17.21
C PRO A 247 10.45 11.84 16.67
N ASP A 248 10.86 10.58 16.86
CA ASP A 248 12.13 10.06 16.36
C ASP A 248 11.99 9.55 14.92
N GLU A 249 12.56 10.30 13.97
CA GLU A 249 12.51 10.07 12.52
C GLU A 249 13.05 8.69 12.07
N ARG A 250 13.68 7.92 12.96
CA ARG A 250 14.12 6.55 12.69
C ARG A 250 12.99 5.52 12.71
N TYR A 251 11.85 5.86 13.29
CA TYR A 251 10.79 4.89 13.62
C TYR A 251 9.51 5.15 12.83
N TRP A 252 8.97 4.12 12.20
CA TRP A 252 7.70 4.14 11.51
C TRP A 252 6.59 3.74 12.48
N VAL A 253 5.41 4.36 12.33
CA VAL A 253 4.26 4.09 13.20
C VAL A 253 3.13 3.42 12.42
N GLY A 254 2.57 2.36 13.00
CA GLY A 254 1.35 1.71 12.53
C GLY A 254 0.39 1.50 13.69
N ALA A 255 -0.88 1.22 13.38
CA ALA A 255 -1.86 0.87 14.39
C ALA A 255 -2.89 -0.12 13.83
N GLY A 256 -3.30 -1.09 14.64
CA GLY A 256 -4.27 -2.10 14.23
C GLY A 256 -4.90 -2.83 15.42
N PHE A 257 -6.11 -3.33 15.24
CA PHE A 257 -6.80 -4.07 16.28
C PHE A 257 -6.30 -5.51 16.37
N THR A 258 -6.12 -5.96 17.61
CA THR A 258 -5.83 -7.36 17.91
C THR A 258 -6.97 -8.27 17.41
N ARG A 259 -6.65 -9.52 17.06
CA ARG A 259 -7.65 -10.50 16.59
C ARG A 259 -8.75 -10.83 17.60
N SER A 260 -8.53 -10.53 18.87
CA SER A 260 -9.53 -10.66 19.93
C SER A 260 -10.45 -9.45 20.03
N GLU A 261 -10.17 -8.39 19.27
CA GLU A 261 -10.85 -7.09 19.28
C GLU A 261 -10.77 -6.37 20.64
N ARG A 262 -9.89 -6.82 21.56
CA ARG A 262 -9.80 -6.25 22.92
C ARG A 262 -8.87 -5.06 23.04
N TYR A 263 -7.91 -4.97 22.14
CA TYR A 263 -6.89 -3.92 22.16
C TYR A 263 -6.65 -3.39 20.76
N LEU A 264 -6.47 -2.08 20.66
CA LEU A 264 -5.68 -1.44 19.62
C LEU A 264 -4.20 -1.62 19.98
N MET A 265 -3.41 -2.12 19.03
CA MET A 265 -1.95 -2.13 19.11
C MET A 265 -1.40 -1.00 18.26
N ILE A 266 -0.54 -0.16 18.86
CA ILE A 266 0.25 0.84 18.15
C ILE A 266 1.67 0.28 18.05
N GLU A 267 2.16 0.09 16.84
CA GLU A 267 3.50 -0.43 16.55
C GLU A 267 4.43 0.73 16.17
N VAL A 268 5.63 0.71 16.73
CA VAL A 268 6.71 1.65 16.45
C VAL A 268 7.96 0.85 16.09
N GLY A 269 8.41 0.97 14.84
CA GLY A 269 9.47 0.12 14.30
C GLY A 269 10.56 0.90 13.55
N SER A 270 11.82 0.62 13.89
CA SER A 270 12.98 0.98 13.07
C SER A 270 13.60 -0.28 12.47
N SER A 271 14.66 -0.16 11.68
CA SER A 271 15.32 -1.32 11.07
C SER A 271 15.90 -2.34 12.06
N ILE A 272 16.04 -2.02 13.34
CA ILE A 272 16.67 -2.89 14.35
C ILE A 272 16.01 -2.80 15.74
N THR A 273 14.89 -2.09 15.88
CA THR A 273 14.30 -1.84 17.20
C THR A 273 12.80 -1.60 17.09
N SER A 274 12.05 -2.29 17.94
CA SER A 274 10.59 -2.17 18.03
C SER A 274 10.14 -1.71 19.42
N GLU A 275 8.98 -1.07 19.47
CA GLU A 275 8.14 -0.91 20.65
C GLU A 275 6.68 -0.92 20.23
N GLU A 276 5.86 -1.60 20.99
CA GLU A 276 4.43 -1.74 20.75
C GLU A 276 3.67 -1.33 22.01
N PHE A 277 2.57 -0.61 21.81
CA PHE A 277 1.71 -0.13 22.87
C PHE A 277 0.33 -0.79 22.77
N LEU A 278 -0.27 -1.07 23.93
CA LEU A 278 -1.65 -1.53 24.04
C LEU A 278 -2.55 -0.38 24.50
N VAL A 279 -3.66 -0.22 23.78
CA VAL A 279 -4.79 0.65 24.15
C VAL A 279 -6.04 -0.22 24.22
N PRO A 280 -6.80 -0.25 25.33
CA PRO A 280 -8.07 -0.98 25.39
C PRO A 280 -9.03 -0.51 24.29
N ALA A 281 -9.65 -1.45 23.56
CA ALA A 281 -10.54 -1.12 22.45
C ALA A 281 -11.86 -0.48 22.91
N ASP A 282 -12.25 -0.64 24.19
CA ASP A 282 -13.42 -0.03 24.80
C ASP A 282 -13.17 1.40 25.33
N ASP A 283 -11.90 1.82 25.41
CA ASP A 283 -11.48 3.18 25.72
C ASP A 283 -10.25 3.57 24.88
N LEU A 284 -10.48 3.87 23.60
CA LEU A 284 -9.43 4.25 22.65
C LEU A 284 -8.71 5.56 22.98
N ARG A 285 -9.21 6.33 23.96
CA ARG A 285 -8.56 7.56 24.45
C ARG A 285 -7.73 7.31 25.71
N ALA A 286 -7.64 6.06 26.18
CA ALA A 286 -6.73 5.68 27.24
C ALA A 286 -5.27 5.88 26.81
N GLU A 287 -4.41 6.18 27.78
CA GLU A 287 -2.98 6.32 27.53
C GLU A 287 -2.39 5.01 26.98
N PRO A 288 -1.67 5.04 25.84
CA PRO A 288 -1.00 3.86 25.30
C PRO A 288 0.01 3.27 26.29
N ARG A 289 -0.12 1.98 26.60
CA ARG A 289 0.78 1.27 27.52
C ARG A 289 1.80 0.46 26.75
N SER A 290 3.07 0.83 26.87
CA SER A 290 4.20 0.06 26.29
C SER A 290 4.20 -1.37 26.81
N ILE A 291 4.26 -2.35 25.91
CA ILE A 291 4.40 -3.77 26.24
C ILE A 291 5.81 -3.98 26.81
N TRP A 292 6.84 -3.72 26.01
CA TRP A 292 8.24 -3.67 26.41
C TRP A 292 8.87 -2.37 25.91
N PRO A 293 9.42 -1.52 26.80
CA PRO A 293 10.09 -0.29 26.38
C PRO A 293 11.23 -0.58 25.39
N ARG A 294 11.34 0.25 24.34
CA ARG A 294 12.34 0.02 23.28
C ARG A 294 13.75 -0.10 23.84
N ARG A 295 14.49 -1.07 23.30
CA ARG A 295 15.93 -1.26 23.55
C ARG A 295 16.64 -1.36 22.21
N GLU A 296 17.70 -0.60 22.03
CA GLU A 296 18.46 -0.60 20.78
C GLU A 296 18.92 -2.02 20.40
N GLY A 297 18.67 -2.41 19.15
CA GLY A 297 18.95 -3.74 18.63
C GLY A 297 17.93 -4.83 19.02
N VAL A 298 16.90 -4.49 19.80
CA VAL A 298 15.84 -5.42 20.20
C VAL A 298 14.58 -5.18 19.37
N GLU A 299 14.25 -6.17 18.56
CA GLU A 299 13.03 -6.25 17.77
C GLU A 299 12.06 -7.21 18.46
N TYR A 300 10.79 -6.84 18.49
CA TYR A 300 9.74 -7.76 18.87
C TYR A 300 8.44 -7.44 18.16
N SER A 301 7.56 -8.44 18.09
CA SER A 301 6.14 -8.25 17.80
C SER A 301 5.29 -9.03 18.78
N ALA A 302 4.14 -8.46 19.17
CA ALA A 302 3.19 -9.11 20.05
C ALA A 302 1.91 -9.50 19.32
N THR A 303 1.23 -10.52 19.84
CA THR A 303 -0.15 -10.79 19.48
C THR A 303 -0.94 -11.16 20.72
N HIS A 304 -2.13 -10.61 20.85
CA HIS A 304 -3.02 -10.91 21.96
C HIS A 304 -3.83 -12.18 21.71
N ALA A 305 -4.04 -12.95 22.77
CA ALA A 305 -4.96 -14.07 22.80
C ALA A 305 -5.65 -14.18 24.16
N VAL A 306 -6.79 -14.89 24.21
CA VAL A 306 -7.41 -15.33 25.46
C VAL A 306 -7.16 -16.82 25.62
N VAL A 307 -6.38 -17.22 26.64
CA VAL A 307 -6.00 -18.61 26.91
C VAL A 307 -6.49 -18.98 28.30
N ASP A 308 -7.32 -20.02 28.41
CA ASP A 308 -7.93 -20.47 29.66
C ASP A 308 -8.68 -19.35 30.43
N GLY A 309 -9.21 -18.37 29.69
CA GLY A 309 -9.92 -17.21 30.22
C GLY A 309 -9.02 -16.05 30.65
N GLU A 310 -7.70 -16.15 30.46
CA GLU A 310 -6.73 -15.10 30.75
C GLU A 310 -6.31 -14.37 29.46
N ASP A 311 -6.28 -13.04 29.52
CA ASP A 311 -5.70 -12.20 28.48
C ASP A 311 -4.16 -12.29 28.51
N VAL A 312 -3.57 -12.72 27.39
CA VAL A 312 -2.12 -12.96 27.28
C VAL A 312 -1.58 -12.33 26.01
N LEU A 313 -0.28 -12.02 26.03
CA LEU A 313 0.48 -11.65 24.85
C LEU A 313 1.47 -12.75 24.53
N TYR A 314 1.49 -13.18 23.28
CA TYR A 314 2.59 -13.93 22.71
C TYR A 314 3.55 -12.94 22.06
N VAL A 315 4.77 -12.85 22.59
CA VAL A 315 5.78 -11.90 22.15
C VAL A 315 6.91 -12.66 21.47
N LEU A 316 7.10 -12.43 20.17
CA LEU A 316 8.21 -12.95 19.39
C LEU A 316 9.32 -11.90 19.40
N HIS A 317 10.50 -12.19 19.94
CA HIS A 317 11.56 -11.20 20.12
C HIS A 317 12.96 -11.73 19.86
N ASN A 318 13.91 -10.84 19.59
CA ASN A 318 15.31 -11.19 19.38
C ASN A 318 16.25 -10.91 20.59
N ASP A 319 15.72 -10.43 21.74
CA ASP A 319 16.53 -10.15 22.94
C ASP A 319 17.27 -11.40 23.46
N GLY A 320 18.58 -11.47 23.23
CA GLY A 320 19.39 -12.64 23.55
C GLY A 320 19.15 -13.86 22.64
N ALA A 321 18.32 -13.72 21.61
CA ALA A 321 17.89 -14.79 20.70
C ALA A 321 17.91 -14.30 19.24
N LEU A 322 19.06 -14.43 18.56
CA LEU A 322 19.25 -13.87 17.20
C LEU A 322 18.19 -14.37 16.19
N ASP A 323 17.81 -15.65 16.27
CA ASP A 323 16.77 -16.25 15.40
C ASP A 323 15.35 -16.16 16.01
N PHE A 324 15.18 -15.22 16.94
CA PHE A 324 13.99 -14.97 17.74
C PHE A 324 13.58 -16.10 18.69
N GLU A 325 12.91 -15.74 19.78
CA GLU A 325 12.20 -16.68 20.65
C GLU A 325 10.79 -16.16 20.95
N LEU A 326 9.88 -17.09 21.28
CA LEU A 326 8.49 -16.79 21.61
C LEU A 326 8.28 -16.95 23.11
N VAL A 327 7.80 -15.89 23.76
CA VAL A 327 7.40 -15.92 25.16
C VAL A 327 5.91 -15.63 25.32
N ARG A 328 5.34 -16.06 26.45
CA ARG A 328 3.99 -15.71 26.89
C ARG A 328 4.10 -14.80 28.10
N VAL A 329 3.49 -13.62 28.02
CA VAL A 329 3.35 -12.69 29.15
C VAL A 329 1.88 -12.39 29.38
N ALA A 330 1.55 -11.89 30.57
CA ALA A 330 0.20 -11.41 30.84
C ALA A 330 -0.06 -10.13 30.06
N ALA A 331 -1.30 -9.90 29.63
CA ALA A 331 -1.64 -8.69 28.88
C ALA A 331 -1.84 -7.48 29.79
N ASP A 332 -2.06 -7.64 31.09
CA ASP A 332 -2.32 -6.56 32.07
C ASP A 332 -1.07 -5.80 32.54
#